data_AF-B3NI70-F1
#
_entry.id   AF-B3NI70-F1
#
_cell.length_a   1.000
_cell.length_b   1.000
_cell.length_c   1.000
_cell.angle_alpha   90.00
_cell.angle_beta   90.00
_cell.angle_gamma   90.00
#
_symmetry.space_group_name_H-M   'P 1'
#
loop_
_entity.id
_entity.type
_entity.pdbx_description
1 polymer ?
#
loop_
_entity_poly.entity_id
_entity_poly.type
_entity_poly.pdbx_seq_one_letter_code
_entity_poly.pdbx_strand_id
1 'polypeptide(L)'
;MAEGALPNPPTVGVMCIDFATGLQRNFPGEFHSYIAASYVKYLEASGVHVVPIWIGRDRAYYDLMMSQLNGILLPGGAVFIDEADRQANPDLSSDCVRSAELIYQLSMERNRRAKKLDDPGGYFPVWGTCLGFQLLLIHAAEAPSIRIGCQPMRKAMPVKLADDYQHSQLLGSLPKSVADEMEKHPFACHQHRYCITKESLQAFGLAKDWHPLATQKDSSGLEFITIVEHRHFPIFGCQFHPERAAFEQLFMTEDKSHMAHSHIGIELAQIFGSRFVDFCRRNRNQFSAELKSRHLIWNWQPVFSGKFKDSNWLQAYLFEKNVDYLEDRNEAEELISS
;
A
#
# COMPACT_ATOMS: atom_id res chain seq x y z
N MET A 1 4.58 33.27 -10.39
CA MET A 1 3.63 32.21 -10.80
C MET A 1 2.39 32.39 -9.96
N ALA A 2 1.22 32.48 -10.59
CA ALA A 2 -0.02 32.84 -9.91
C ALA A 2 -0.30 31.88 -8.74
N GLU A 3 -0.66 32.45 -7.58
CA GLU A 3 -1.34 31.76 -6.48
C GLU A 3 -2.71 31.29 -7.00
N GLY A 4 -2.69 30.21 -7.78
CA GLY A 4 -3.89 29.48 -8.17
C GLY A 4 -4.39 28.69 -6.97
N ALA A 5 -5.70 28.71 -6.73
CA ALA A 5 -6.36 27.93 -5.70
C ALA A 5 -5.75 26.52 -5.61
N LEU A 6 -5.35 26.11 -4.40
CA LEU A 6 -4.87 24.75 -4.17
C LEU A 6 -5.93 23.77 -4.71
N PRO A 7 -5.56 22.81 -5.58
CA PRO A 7 -6.51 21.84 -6.09
C PRO A 7 -7.16 21.08 -4.92
N ASN A 8 -8.41 20.66 -5.09
CA ASN A 8 -9.13 19.86 -4.09
C ASN A 8 -8.26 18.69 -3.60
N PRO A 9 -8.25 18.38 -2.28
CA PRO A 9 -7.43 17.30 -1.76
C PRO A 9 -7.70 15.99 -2.52
N PRO A 10 -6.65 15.28 -2.99
CA PRO A 10 -6.82 14.06 -3.75
C PRO A 10 -7.51 12.99 -2.90
N THR A 11 -8.16 12.06 -3.58
CA THR A 11 -8.85 10.92 -2.97
C THR A 11 -8.07 9.66 -3.30
N VAL A 12 -7.50 9.01 -2.29
CA VAL A 12 -6.61 7.87 -2.45
C VAL A 12 -7.30 6.62 -1.91
N GLY A 13 -7.29 5.55 -2.70
CA GLY A 13 -7.83 4.26 -2.29
C GLY A 13 -6.83 3.52 -1.42
N VAL A 14 -7.30 2.84 -0.37
CA VAL A 14 -6.52 1.83 0.35
C VAL A 14 -7.20 0.49 0.14
N MET A 15 -6.51 -0.44 -0.52
CA MET A 15 -7.04 -1.79 -0.73
C MET A 15 -7.20 -2.50 0.60
N CYS A 16 -8.37 -3.09 0.84
CA CYS A 16 -8.55 -4.01 1.96
C CYS A 16 -7.65 -5.25 1.79
N ILE A 17 -7.41 -5.97 2.87
CA ILE A 17 -6.71 -7.26 2.85
C ILE A 17 -7.59 -8.31 3.51
N ASP A 18 -7.48 -9.56 3.05
CA ASP A 18 -8.15 -10.71 3.63
C ASP A 18 -7.97 -10.76 5.15
N PHE A 19 -9.02 -11.17 5.85
CA PHE A 19 -9.08 -11.06 7.31
C PHE A 19 -7.95 -11.83 7.99
N ALA A 20 -7.19 -11.15 8.85
CA ALA A 20 -6.06 -11.74 9.52
C ALA A 20 -6.50 -12.72 10.62
N THR A 21 -5.88 -13.91 10.68
CA THR A 21 -6.18 -14.94 11.69
C THR A 21 -6.06 -14.43 13.14
N GLY A 22 -5.11 -13.52 13.41
CA GLY A 22 -4.97 -12.87 14.71
C GLY A 22 -6.15 -11.96 15.07
N LEU A 23 -6.76 -11.28 14.09
CA LEU A 23 -7.99 -10.50 14.32
C LEU A 23 -9.19 -11.42 14.52
N GLN A 24 -9.29 -12.50 13.73
CA GLN A 24 -10.36 -13.50 13.85
C GLN A 24 -10.46 -14.13 15.24
N ARG A 25 -9.33 -14.40 15.90
CA ARG A 25 -9.34 -14.91 17.27
C ARG A 25 -9.88 -13.93 18.31
N ASN A 26 -9.73 -12.63 18.07
CA ASN A 26 -9.99 -11.58 19.05
C ASN A 26 -11.32 -10.83 18.81
N PHE A 27 -11.80 -10.84 17.57
CA PHE A 27 -13.03 -10.18 17.15
C PHE A 27 -13.95 -11.22 16.50
N PRO A 28 -14.83 -11.87 17.29
CA PRO A 28 -15.82 -12.78 16.74
C PRO A 28 -16.81 -11.99 15.87
N GLY A 29 -17.08 -12.48 14.67
CA GLY A 29 -17.94 -11.86 13.68
C GLY A 29 -17.65 -12.38 12.28
N GLU A 30 -18.55 -12.13 11.33
CA GLU A 30 -18.40 -12.54 9.92
C GLU A 30 -17.62 -11.49 9.12
N PHE A 31 -16.41 -11.18 9.58
CA PHE A 31 -15.50 -10.28 8.87
C PHE A 31 -14.74 -11.02 7.77
N HIS A 32 -14.60 -10.37 6.62
CA HIS A 32 -13.93 -10.91 5.43
C HIS A 32 -12.64 -10.16 5.10
N SER A 33 -12.59 -8.86 5.40
CA SER A 33 -11.42 -8.05 5.10
C SER A 33 -11.20 -6.98 6.16
N TYR A 34 -10.01 -6.38 6.17
CA TYR A 34 -9.66 -5.29 7.08
C TYR A 34 -8.69 -4.30 6.43
N ILE A 35 -8.57 -3.13 7.07
CA ILE A 35 -7.50 -2.16 6.84
C ILE A 35 -6.89 -1.81 8.20
N ALA A 36 -5.57 -1.96 8.35
CA ALA A 36 -4.88 -1.40 9.52
C ALA A 36 -4.98 0.14 9.48
N ALA A 37 -5.43 0.76 10.57
CA ALA A 37 -5.72 2.19 10.60
C ALA A 37 -4.47 3.06 10.37
N SER A 38 -3.28 2.52 10.59
CA SER A 38 -2.00 3.17 10.29
C SER A 38 -1.85 3.57 8.82
N TYR A 39 -2.32 2.77 7.86
CA TYR A 39 -2.30 3.17 6.44
C TYR A 39 -3.19 4.38 6.16
N VAL A 40 -4.35 4.46 6.81
CA VAL A 40 -5.29 5.57 6.67
C VAL A 40 -4.66 6.84 7.23
N LYS A 41 -4.19 6.79 8.49
CA LYS A 41 -3.53 7.92 9.18
C LYS A 41 -2.30 8.42 8.41
N TYR A 42 -1.53 7.50 7.86
CA TYR A 42 -0.31 7.80 7.09
C TYR A 42 -0.59 8.62 5.82
N LEU A 43 -1.65 8.25 5.10
CA LEU A 43 -2.08 8.99 3.91
C LEU A 43 -2.77 10.30 4.29
N GLU A 44 -3.65 10.31 5.30
CA GLU A 44 -4.31 11.53 5.79
C GLU A 44 -3.29 12.58 6.27
N ALA A 45 -2.21 12.16 6.93
CA ALA A 45 -1.09 13.02 7.32
C ALA A 45 -0.37 13.68 6.12
N SER A 46 -0.58 13.16 4.90
CA SER A 46 -0.07 13.72 3.65
C SER A 46 -1.10 14.61 2.93
N GLY A 47 -2.28 14.85 3.53
CA GLY A 47 -3.31 15.77 3.05
C GLY A 47 -4.23 15.17 1.97
N VAL A 48 -4.72 13.95 2.19
CA VAL A 48 -5.65 13.27 1.28
C VAL A 48 -6.91 12.80 1.99
N HIS A 49 -7.94 12.54 1.22
CA HIS A 49 -9.10 11.77 1.65
C HIS A 49 -8.90 10.30 1.31
N VAL A 50 -9.30 9.39 2.22
CA VAL A 50 -9.12 7.94 2.02
C VAL A 50 -10.45 7.24 1.74
N VAL A 51 -10.43 6.33 0.77
CA VAL A 51 -11.54 5.43 0.43
C VAL A 51 -11.07 3.98 0.64
N PRO A 52 -11.75 3.13 1.43
CA PRO A 52 -11.45 1.70 1.48
C PRO A 52 -11.83 1.07 0.15
N ILE A 53 -10.97 0.21 -0.42
CA ILE A 53 -11.22 -0.47 -1.70
C ILE A 53 -11.43 -1.96 -1.42
N TRP A 54 -12.65 -2.43 -1.65
CA TRP A 54 -13.06 -3.82 -1.43
C TRP A 54 -12.25 -4.81 -2.28
N ILE A 55 -11.93 -5.95 -1.67
CA ILE A 55 -11.33 -7.11 -2.33
C ILE A 55 -12.40 -8.09 -2.82
N GLY A 56 -12.03 -8.97 -3.74
CA GLY A 56 -12.92 -10.03 -4.25
C GLY A 56 -14.02 -9.52 -5.18
N ARG A 57 -13.91 -8.28 -5.65
CA ARG A 57 -14.82 -7.69 -6.64
C ARG A 57 -14.30 -7.98 -8.06
N ASP A 58 -15.13 -7.70 -9.06
CA ASP A 58 -14.76 -7.92 -10.45
C ASP A 58 -13.92 -6.76 -11.04
N ARG A 59 -13.48 -6.93 -12.28
CA ARG A 59 -12.69 -5.90 -12.98
C ARG A 59 -13.45 -4.58 -13.16
N ALA A 60 -14.78 -4.64 -13.38
CA ALA A 60 -15.59 -3.46 -13.64
C ALA A 60 -15.66 -2.56 -12.41
N TYR A 61 -15.77 -3.16 -11.22
CA TYR A 61 -15.66 -2.45 -9.95
C TYR A 61 -14.33 -1.69 -9.82
N TYR A 62 -13.20 -2.36 -10.07
CA TYR A 62 -11.89 -1.69 -9.95
C TYR A 62 -11.71 -0.58 -10.98
N ASP A 63 -12.17 -0.77 -12.22
CA ASP A 63 -12.10 0.27 -13.24
C ASP A 63 -12.96 1.49 -12.86
N LEU A 64 -14.18 1.25 -12.36
CA LEU A 64 -15.06 2.31 -11.84
C LEU A 64 -14.38 3.07 -10.70
N MET A 65 -13.89 2.38 -9.67
CA MET A 65 -13.23 3.02 -8.54
C MET A 65 -11.99 3.81 -8.98
N MET A 66 -11.14 3.22 -9.83
CA MET A 66 -9.97 3.90 -10.36
C MET A 66 -10.34 5.10 -11.24
N SER A 67 -11.53 5.17 -11.84
CA SER A 67 -11.97 6.36 -12.60
C SER A 67 -12.24 7.57 -11.71
N GLN A 68 -12.50 7.35 -10.42
CA GLN A 68 -12.82 8.39 -9.45
C GLN A 68 -11.62 8.77 -8.56
N LEU A 69 -10.75 7.80 -8.26
CA LEU A 69 -9.59 7.95 -7.36
C LEU A 69 -8.40 8.61 -8.06
N ASN A 70 -7.53 9.24 -7.27
CA ASN A 70 -6.29 9.85 -7.73
C ASN A 70 -5.07 8.93 -7.59
N GLY A 71 -5.23 7.76 -6.95
CA GLY A 71 -4.21 6.74 -6.77
C GLY A 71 -4.68 5.66 -5.80
N ILE A 72 -3.96 4.53 -5.73
CA ILE A 72 -4.27 3.42 -4.81
C ILE A 72 -3.01 2.96 -4.07
N LEU A 73 -3.14 2.71 -2.76
CA LEU A 73 -2.17 2.02 -1.93
C LEU A 73 -2.60 0.56 -1.70
N LEU A 74 -1.69 -0.37 -1.99
CA LEU A 74 -1.77 -1.79 -1.66
C LEU A 74 -0.99 -2.02 -0.36
N PRO A 75 -1.67 -2.29 0.77
CA PRO A 75 -1.01 -2.39 2.06
C PRO A 75 -0.28 -3.72 2.24
N GLY A 76 0.46 -3.82 3.35
CA GLY A 76 1.03 -5.08 3.82
C GLY A 76 -0.04 -6.01 4.41
N GLY A 77 0.34 -7.28 4.60
CA GLY A 77 -0.55 -8.31 5.11
C GLY A 77 0.11 -9.68 5.09
N ALA A 78 -0.66 -10.72 5.37
CA ALA A 78 -0.20 -12.10 5.34
C ALA A 78 -1.31 -12.98 4.77
N VAL A 79 -1.16 -13.37 3.51
CA VAL A 79 -2.07 -14.27 2.79
C VAL A 79 -1.27 -15.36 2.08
N PHE A 80 -1.93 -16.45 1.72
CA PHE A 80 -1.34 -17.50 0.91
C PHE A 80 -1.40 -17.10 -0.57
N ILE A 81 -0.24 -17.11 -1.23
CA ILE A 81 -0.15 -16.76 -2.66
C ILE A 81 0.02 -18.04 -3.49
N ASP A 82 0.82 -18.97 -2.99
CA ASP A 82 1.13 -20.21 -3.65
C ASP A 82 -0.08 -21.15 -3.65
N GLU A 83 -0.35 -21.80 -4.79
CA GLU A 83 -1.53 -22.65 -4.98
C GLU A 83 -1.60 -23.78 -3.94
N ALA A 84 -0.46 -24.42 -3.67
CA ALA A 84 -0.37 -25.50 -2.70
C ALA A 84 -0.75 -25.02 -1.28
N ASP A 85 -0.34 -23.81 -0.89
CA ASP A 85 -0.67 -23.24 0.41
C ASP A 85 -2.16 -22.91 0.51
N ARG A 86 -2.77 -22.38 -0.57
CA ARG A 86 -4.21 -22.10 -0.62
C ARG A 86 -5.03 -23.39 -0.54
N GLN A 87 -4.63 -24.43 -1.27
CA GLN A 87 -5.29 -25.74 -1.21
C GLN A 87 -5.16 -26.40 0.16
N ALA A 88 -4.03 -26.21 0.84
CA ALA A 88 -3.82 -26.72 2.20
C ALA A 88 -4.61 -25.94 3.27
N ASN A 89 -5.11 -24.74 2.96
CA ASN A 89 -5.82 -23.87 3.87
C ASN A 89 -7.10 -23.29 3.23
N PRO A 90 -8.07 -24.15 2.84
CA PRO A 90 -9.23 -23.74 2.05
C PRO A 90 -10.17 -22.76 2.78
N ASP A 91 -10.10 -22.71 4.12
CA ASP A 91 -10.90 -21.80 4.94
C ASP A 91 -10.35 -20.36 4.97
N LEU A 92 -9.14 -20.14 4.44
CA LEU A 92 -8.50 -18.83 4.38
C LEU A 92 -8.57 -18.25 2.97
N SER A 93 -9.21 -17.09 2.84
CA SER A 93 -9.30 -16.39 1.56
C SER A 93 -7.97 -15.71 1.19
N SER A 94 -7.82 -15.40 -0.09
CA SER A 94 -6.68 -14.64 -0.63
C SER A 94 -7.13 -13.74 -1.78
N ASP A 95 -8.32 -13.15 -1.60
CA ASP A 95 -9.01 -12.32 -2.59
C ASP A 95 -8.20 -11.07 -2.93
N CYS A 96 -7.40 -10.56 -1.98
CA CYS A 96 -6.51 -9.43 -2.22
C CYS A 96 -5.47 -9.70 -3.31
N VAL A 97 -5.08 -10.96 -3.54
CA VAL A 97 -4.12 -11.33 -4.60
C VAL A 97 -4.72 -11.02 -5.97
N ARG A 98 -5.95 -11.50 -6.23
CA ARG A 98 -6.65 -11.23 -7.49
C ARG A 98 -7.02 -9.74 -7.62
N SER A 99 -7.38 -9.10 -6.51
CA SER A 99 -7.70 -7.67 -6.46
C SER A 99 -6.49 -6.81 -6.87
N ALA A 100 -5.31 -7.12 -6.32
CA ALA A 100 -4.05 -6.45 -6.66
C ALA A 100 -3.66 -6.68 -8.13
N GLU A 101 -3.89 -7.87 -8.67
CA GLU A 101 -3.66 -8.18 -10.09
C GLU A 101 -4.49 -7.27 -11.00
N LEU A 102 -5.79 -7.17 -10.72
CA LEU A 102 -6.72 -6.35 -11.51
C LEU A 102 -6.36 -4.87 -11.43
N ILE A 103 -6.04 -4.36 -10.23
CA ILE A 103 -5.58 -2.98 -10.03
C ILE A 103 -4.28 -2.72 -10.79
N TYR A 104 -3.31 -3.65 -10.72
CA TYR A 104 -2.05 -3.54 -11.44
C TYR A 104 -2.27 -3.50 -12.96
N GLN A 105 -3.03 -4.44 -13.52
CA GLN A 105 -3.35 -4.47 -14.96
C GLN A 105 -4.03 -3.17 -15.43
N LEU A 106 -5.06 -2.72 -14.71
CA LEU A 106 -5.77 -1.46 -15.02
C LEU A 106 -4.84 -0.25 -14.92
N SER A 107 -3.95 -0.22 -13.93
CA SER A 107 -2.97 0.87 -13.79
C SER A 107 -2.01 0.92 -14.97
N MET A 108 -1.52 -0.24 -15.43
CA MET A 108 -0.63 -0.34 -16.58
C MET A 108 -1.32 0.08 -17.88
N GLU A 109 -2.57 -0.35 -18.09
CA GLU A 109 -3.38 0.07 -19.24
C GLU A 109 -3.61 1.58 -19.27
N ARG A 110 -4.03 2.16 -18.14
CA ARG A 110 -4.25 3.60 -18.01
C ARG A 110 -2.97 4.39 -18.23
N ASN A 111 -1.86 3.97 -17.63
CA ASN A 111 -0.56 4.61 -17.76
C ASN A 111 0.01 4.53 -19.18
N ARG A 112 -0.12 3.38 -19.86
CA ARG A 112 0.25 3.22 -21.28
C ARG A 112 -0.61 4.11 -22.18
N ARG A 113 -1.92 4.19 -21.92
CA ARG A 113 -2.84 5.07 -22.65
C ARG A 113 -2.48 6.55 -22.45
N ALA A 114 -2.26 6.97 -21.21
CA ALA A 114 -1.84 8.32 -20.88
C ALA A 114 -0.53 8.70 -21.59
N LYS A 115 0.47 7.81 -21.58
CA LYS A 115 1.73 7.98 -22.31
C LYS A 115 1.51 8.11 -23.82
N LYS A 116 0.67 7.26 -24.42
CA LYS A 116 0.38 7.30 -25.86
C LYS A 116 -0.31 8.60 -26.29
N LEU A 117 -1.11 9.18 -25.41
CA LEU A 117 -1.88 10.40 -25.65
C LEU A 117 -1.17 11.68 -25.20
N ASP A 118 0.07 11.59 -24.68
CA ASP A 118 0.78 12.69 -24.03
C ASP A 118 -0.07 13.41 -22.97
N ASP A 119 -0.78 12.62 -22.16
CA ASP A 119 -1.66 13.12 -21.10
C ASP A 119 -1.02 12.94 -19.72
N PRO A 120 -0.25 13.92 -19.21
CA PRO A 120 0.37 13.83 -17.90
C PRO A 120 -0.64 13.69 -16.75
N GLY A 121 -1.88 14.16 -16.92
CA GLY A 121 -2.92 14.04 -15.90
C GLY A 121 -3.71 12.74 -15.95
N GLY A 122 -3.45 11.90 -16.96
CA GLY A 122 -4.05 10.58 -17.13
C GLY A 122 -3.28 9.44 -16.44
N TYR A 123 -2.04 9.70 -15.98
CA TYR A 123 -1.29 8.71 -15.22
C TYR A 123 -1.96 8.40 -13.88
N PHE A 124 -2.01 7.13 -13.52
CA PHE A 124 -2.62 6.61 -12.30
C PHE A 124 -1.55 6.03 -11.37
N PRO A 125 -1.26 6.69 -10.23
CA PRO A 125 -0.30 6.23 -9.25
C PRO A 125 -0.75 4.99 -8.46
N VAL A 126 0.20 4.08 -8.22
CA VAL A 126 0.00 2.91 -7.34
C VAL A 126 1.19 2.78 -6.39
N TRP A 127 0.90 2.53 -5.10
CA TRP A 127 1.91 2.26 -4.08
C TRP A 127 1.75 0.86 -3.50
N GLY A 128 2.82 0.09 -3.35
CA GLY A 128 2.81 -1.19 -2.65
C GLY A 128 3.67 -1.17 -1.38
N THR A 129 3.09 -1.57 -0.24
CA THR A 129 3.82 -1.75 1.03
C THR A 129 3.89 -3.23 1.40
N CYS A 130 5.09 -3.75 1.68
CA CYS A 130 5.33 -5.13 2.12
C CYS A 130 4.65 -6.18 1.22
N LEU A 131 3.51 -6.75 1.61
CA LEU A 131 2.73 -7.66 0.75
C LEU A 131 2.30 -6.97 -0.55
N GLY A 132 1.83 -5.72 -0.51
CA GLY A 132 1.50 -4.96 -1.71
C GLY A 132 2.68 -4.77 -2.66
N PHE A 133 3.89 -4.54 -2.11
CA PHE A 133 5.14 -4.50 -2.90
C PHE A 133 5.42 -5.86 -3.57
N GLN A 134 5.23 -6.96 -2.84
CA GLN A 134 5.40 -8.30 -3.39
C GLN A 134 4.38 -8.59 -4.49
N LEU A 135 3.10 -8.25 -4.28
CA LEU A 135 2.03 -8.46 -5.25
C LEU A 135 2.28 -7.69 -6.55
N LEU A 136 2.71 -6.42 -6.48
CA LEU A 136 3.08 -5.65 -7.68
C LEU A 136 4.12 -6.39 -8.54
N LEU A 137 5.18 -6.88 -7.90
CA LEU A 137 6.27 -7.56 -8.61
C LEU A 137 5.90 -8.99 -9.04
N ILE A 138 5.06 -9.69 -8.28
CA ILE A 138 4.50 -11.00 -8.67
C ILE A 138 3.66 -10.86 -9.93
N HIS A 139 2.77 -9.86 -9.99
CA HIS A 139 1.92 -9.63 -11.16
C HIS A 139 2.70 -9.05 -12.34
N ALA A 140 3.76 -8.30 -12.09
CA ALA A 140 4.68 -7.89 -13.15
C ALA A 140 5.44 -9.08 -13.75
N ALA A 141 5.87 -10.04 -12.92
CA ALA A 141 6.59 -11.25 -13.34
C ALA A 141 5.68 -12.37 -13.84
N GLU A 142 4.37 -12.27 -13.58
CA GLU A 142 3.39 -13.35 -13.76
C GLU A 142 3.79 -14.65 -13.03
N ALA A 143 4.53 -14.52 -11.93
CA ALA A 143 5.13 -15.65 -11.23
C ALA A 143 5.32 -15.36 -9.72
N PRO A 144 4.64 -16.10 -8.82
CA PRO A 144 4.84 -15.99 -7.37
C PRO A 144 6.30 -16.23 -6.94
N SER A 145 7.03 -17.06 -7.68
CA SER A 145 8.42 -17.45 -7.40
C SER A 145 9.45 -16.34 -7.59
N ILE A 146 9.05 -15.13 -8.02
CA ILE A 146 9.95 -13.97 -7.98
C ILE A 146 10.39 -13.62 -6.56
N ARG A 147 9.55 -13.88 -5.56
CA ARG A 147 9.93 -13.75 -4.16
C ARG A 147 10.62 -15.02 -3.67
N ILE A 148 11.67 -14.86 -2.90
CA ILE A 148 12.41 -15.95 -2.24
C ILE A 148 12.25 -15.85 -0.73
N GLY A 149 12.46 -16.96 -0.03
CA GLY A 149 12.53 -16.94 1.44
C GLY A 149 13.76 -16.17 1.91
N CYS A 150 13.59 -15.36 2.97
CA CYS A 150 14.68 -14.69 3.67
C CYS A 150 14.51 -14.87 5.19
N GLN A 151 15.56 -14.55 5.96
CA GLN A 151 15.46 -14.62 7.41
C GLN A 151 14.33 -13.71 7.91
N PRO A 152 13.58 -14.11 8.97
CA PRO A 152 12.48 -13.30 9.47
C PRO A 152 12.94 -11.90 9.86
N MET A 153 12.49 -10.90 9.12
CA MET A 153 12.77 -9.49 9.36
C MET A 153 11.71 -8.93 10.30
N ARG A 154 12.13 -8.48 11.49
CA ARG A 154 11.26 -7.91 12.53
C ARG A 154 11.98 -6.80 13.29
N LYS A 155 12.38 -5.73 12.60
CA LYS A 155 13.06 -4.57 13.19
C LYS A 155 13.04 -3.35 12.29
N ALA A 156 13.20 -2.18 12.90
CA ALA A 156 13.51 -0.94 12.18
C ALA A 156 14.97 -0.94 11.71
N MET A 157 15.22 -0.54 10.47
CA MET A 157 16.56 -0.45 9.89
C MET A 157 16.71 0.83 9.06
N PRO A 158 17.94 1.33 8.85
CA PRO A 158 18.20 2.24 7.74
C PRO A 158 18.05 1.49 6.41
N VAL A 159 18.13 2.22 5.31
CA VAL A 159 18.21 1.63 3.96
C VAL A 159 19.59 1.86 3.37
N LYS A 160 20.02 1.03 2.42
CA LYS A 160 21.18 1.30 1.59
C LYS A 160 20.71 1.80 0.23
N LEU A 161 20.94 3.07 -0.09
CA LEU A 161 20.50 3.64 -1.36
C LEU A 161 21.31 3.05 -2.52
N ALA A 162 20.68 2.89 -3.68
CA ALA A 162 21.36 2.47 -4.90
C ALA A 162 22.19 3.63 -5.46
N ASP A 163 23.35 3.37 -6.04
CA ASP A 163 24.26 4.43 -6.54
C ASP A 163 23.61 5.40 -7.56
N ASP A 164 22.54 4.96 -8.22
CA ASP A 164 21.80 5.70 -9.24
C ASP A 164 20.40 6.17 -8.78
N TYR A 165 20.11 6.16 -7.46
CA TYR A 165 18.79 6.58 -6.93
C TYR A 165 18.42 8.01 -7.34
N GLN A 166 19.39 8.89 -7.61
CA GLN A 166 19.14 10.28 -8.01
C GLN A 166 18.44 10.38 -9.38
N HIS A 167 18.49 9.34 -10.21
CA HIS A 167 17.79 9.28 -11.49
C HIS A 167 16.33 8.83 -11.36
N SER A 168 15.87 8.51 -10.14
CA SER A 168 14.52 8.02 -9.89
C SER A 168 13.48 9.14 -9.84
N GLN A 169 12.22 8.79 -10.10
CA GLN A 169 11.09 9.69 -9.94
C GLN A 169 10.79 9.94 -8.45
N LEU A 170 10.91 8.90 -7.62
CA LEU A 170 10.53 8.95 -6.21
C LEU A 170 11.55 9.65 -5.33
N LEU A 171 12.84 9.34 -5.49
CA LEU A 171 13.92 9.79 -4.62
C LEU A 171 14.86 10.80 -5.29
N GLY A 172 14.73 11.02 -6.60
CA GLY A 172 15.68 11.83 -7.38
C GLY A 172 15.79 13.30 -6.95
N SER A 173 14.75 13.84 -6.33
CA SER A 173 14.75 15.22 -5.79
C SER A 173 14.94 15.28 -4.27
N LEU A 174 15.42 14.20 -3.64
CA LEU A 174 15.78 14.26 -2.22
C LEU A 174 17.03 15.10 -1.99
N PRO A 175 17.03 16.01 -1.00
CA PRO A 175 18.25 16.66 -0.56
C PRO A 175 19.27 15.60 -0.11
N LYS A 176 20.55 15.81 -0.43
CA LYS A 176 21.63 14.89 -0.04
C LYS A 176 21.65 14.64 1.46
N SER A 177 21.42 15.67 2.28
CA SER A 177 21.34 15.52 3.74
C SER A 177 20.28 14.50 4.15
N VAL A 178 19.09 14.55 3.56
CA VAL A 178 18.00 13.61 3.85
C VAL A 178 18.36 12.19 3.40
N ALA A 179 18.99 12.04 2.23
CA ALA A 179 19.49 10.75 1.76
C ALA A 179 20.54 10.17 2.72
N ASP A 180 21.48 10.98 3.22
CA ASP A 180 22.47 10.56 4.20
C ASP A 180 21.81 10.11 5.53
N GLU A 181 20.73 10.77 5.95
CA GLU A 181 19.96 10.37 7.14
C GLU A 181 19.23 9.02 6.93
N MET A 182 18.69 8.76 5.73
CA MET A 182 18.06 7.47 5.39
C MET A 182 19.03 6.28 5.51
N GLU A 183 20.32 6.51 5.26
CA GLU A 183 21.35 5.46 5.38
C GLU A 183 21.88 5.25 6.81
N LYS A 184 21.61 6.20 7.71
CA LYS A 184 22.12 6.17 9.10
C LYS A 184 21.05 5.81 10.12
N HIS A 185 19.83 6.30 9.94
CA HIS A 185 18.79 6.21 10.96
C HIS A 185 17.83 5.05 10.71
N PRO A 186 17.48 4.27 11.74
CA PRO A 186 16.48 3.23 11.62
C PRO A 186 15.08 3.86 11.51
N PHE A 187 14.51 3.84 10.31
CA PHE A 187 13.14 4.32 10.05
C PHE A 187 12.29 3.27 9.32
N ALA A 188 12.92 2.35 8.59
CA ALA A 188 12.24 1.34 7.79
C ALA A 188 11.83 0.14 8.67
N CYS A 189 10.57 0.11 9.11
CA CYS A 189 10.01 -0.98 9.92
C CYS A 189 9.82 -2.25 9.09
N HIS A 190 10.77 -3.18 9.11
CA HIS A 190 10.62 -4.45 8.39
C HIS A 190 9.81 -5.47 9.20
N GLN A 191 8.78 -6.04 8.58
CA GLN A 191 7.99 -7.18 9.09
C GLN A 191 7.67 -8.15 7.95
N HIS A 192 8.62 -9.00 7.56
CA HIS A 192 8.45 -9.91 6.42
C HIS A 192 9.38 -11.13 6.53
N ARG A 193 9.10 -12.18 5.72
CA ARG A 193 9.92 -13.41 5.60
C ARG A 193 10.19 -13.81 4.15
N TYR A 194 9.70 -13.01 3.21
CA TYR A 194 9.93 -13.18 1.79
C TYR A 194 10.50 -11.88 1.26
N CYS A 195 11.47 -12.02 0.37
CA CYS A 195 12.27 -10.94 -0.17
C CYS A 195 12.33 -11.06 -1.69
N ILE A 196 12.56 -9.95 -2.38
CA ILE A 196 12.85 -9.95 -3.81
C ILE A 196 14.24 -9.36 -3.99
N THR A 197 15.11 -10.08 -4.69
CA THR A 197 16.50 -9.65 -4.92
C THR A 197 16.67 -9.06 -6.32
N LYS A 198 17.80 -8.41 -6.57
CA LYS A 198 18.13 -7.90 -7.91
C LYS A 198 18.26 -9.06 -8.91
N GLU A 199 18.80 -10.20 -8.46
CA GLU A 199 18.95 -11.42 -9.25
C GLU A 199 17.58 -11.99 -9.63
N SER A 200 16.63 -12.08 -8.69
CA SER A 200 15.25 -12.48 -9.01
C SER A 200 14.64 -11.53 -10.04
N LEU A 201 14.75 -10.22 -9.80
CA LEU A 201 14.17 -9.21 -10.69
C LEU A 201 14.77 -9.29 -12.11
N GLN A 202 16.06 -9.61 -12.24
CA GLN A 202 16.71 -9.88 -13.52
C GLN A 202 16.26 -11.20 -14.16
N ALA A 203 16.18 -12.29 -13.39
CA ALA A 203 15.80 -13.61 -13.87
C ALA A 203 14.39 -13.65 -14.46
N PHE A 204 13.47 -12.84 -13.91
CA PHE A 204 12.11 -12.67 -14.42
C PHE A 204 11.98 -11.55 -15.48
N GLY A 205 13.09 -11.01 -15.98
CA GLY A 205 13.08 -10.03 -17.08
C GLY A 205 12.63 -8.61 -16.69
N LEU A 206 12.42 -8.32 -15.40
CA LEU A 206 11.87 -7.06 -14.92
C LEU A 206 12.90 -5.94 -14.74
N ALA A 207 14.20 -6.23 -14.85
CA ALA A 207 15.28 -5.25 -14.59
C ALA A 207 15.26 -4.02 -15.52
N LYS A 208 14.62 -4.16 -16.69
CA LYS A 208 14.44 -3.06 -17.63
C LYS A 208 13.31 -2.13 -17.22
N ASP A 209 12.22 -2.66 -16.69
CA ASP A 209 11.02 -1.87 -16.37
C ASP A 209 10.99 -1.36 -14.93
N TRP A 210 11.75 -2.01 -14.04
CA TRP A 210 11.80 -1.69 -12.62
C TRP A 210 13.20 -1.23 -12.18
N HIS A 211 13.23 -0.20 -11.35
CA HIS A 211 14.44 0.40 -10.78
C HIS A 211 14.49 0.15 -9.28
N PRO A 212 15.37 -0.74 -8.80
CA PRO A 212 15.67 -0.87 -7.38
C PRO A 212 16.36 0.40 -6.86
N LEU A 213 15.72 1.09 -5.91
CA LEU A 213 16.23 2.37 -5.39
C LEU A 213 16.99 2.23 -4.07
N ALA A 214 16.73 1.15 -3.34
CA ALA A 214 17.45 0.83 -2.13
C ALA A 214 17.43 -0.67 -1.85
N THR A 215 18.42 -1.13 -1.09
CA THR A 215 18.51 -2.51 -0.59
C THR A 215 18.70 -2.55 0.92
N GLN A 216 18.54 -3.75 1.47
CA GLN A 216 18.96 -4.10 2.82
C GLN A 216 19.37 -5.57 2.85
N LYS A 217 20.00 -6.02 3.94
CA LYS A 217 20.39 -7.41 4.16
C LYS A 217 19.64 -8.01 5.34
N ASP A 218 19.31 -9.29 5.20
CA ASP A 218 18.81 -10.08 6.31
C ASP A 218 19.97 -10.53 7.24
N SER A 219 19.65 -11.29 8.30
CA SER A 219 20.67 -11.75 9.26
C SER A 219 21.62 -12.82 8.73
N SER A 220 21.33 -13.47 7.60
CA SER A 220 22.27 -14.40 6.94
C SER A 220 23.14 -13.70 5.88
N GLY A 221 22.86 -12.43 5.58
CA GLY A 221 23.60 -11.61 4.62
C GLY A 221 22.98 -11.57 3.23
N LEU A 222 21.80 -12.17 3.03
CA LEU A 222 21.05 -12.08 1.77
C LEU A 222 20.62 -10.64 1.53
N GLU A 223 21.09 -10.04 0.43
CA GLU A 223 20.69 -8.69 0.03
C GLU A 223 19.36 -8.73 -0.73
N PHE A 224 18.43 -7.86 -0.35
CA PHE A 224 17.11 -7.75 -0.95
C PHE A 224 16.75 -6.30 -1.26
N ILE A 225 15.87 -6.11 -2.24
CA ILE A 225 15.34 -4.81 -2.64
C ILE A 225 14.36 -4.34 -1.57
N THR A 226 14.55 -3.12 -1.08
CA THR A 226 13.68 -2.53 -0.06
C THR A 226 12.85 -1.36 -0.55
N ILE A 227 13.24 -0.72 -1.67
CA ILE A 227 12.46 0.29 -2.38
C ILE A 227 12.63 0.04 -3.88
N VAL A 228 11.52 0.11 -4.62
CA VAL A 228 11.51 -0.01 -6.09
C VAL A 228 10.55 1.00 -6.70
N GLU A 229 10.80 1.38 -7.95
CA GLU A 229 9.84 2.07 -8.79
C GLU A 229 9.78 1.50 -10.21
N HIS A 230 8.67 1.69 -10.90
CA HIS A 230 8.59 1.46 -12.33
C HIS A 230 9.24 2.63 -13.08
N ARG A 231 10.10 2.36 -14.06
CA ARG A 231 10.91 3.39 -14.74
C ARG A 231 10.12 4.40 -15.55
N HIS A 232 8.90 4.05 -15.94
CA HIS A 232 8.09 4.87 -16.85
C HIS A 232 6.75 5.32 -16.28
N PHE A 233 6.29 4.73 -15.18
CA PHE A 233 4.93 4.92 -14.68
C PHE A 233 4.99 5.16 -13.17
N PRO A 234 4.03 5.89 -12.58
CA PRO A 234 4.04 6.22 -11.15
C PRO A 234 3.61 5.01 -10.29
N ILE A 235 4.31 3.90 -10.43
CA ILE A 235 4.11 2.67 -9.66
C ILE A 235 5.34 2.48 -8.78
N PHE A 236 5.13 2.44 -7.47
CA PHE A 236 6.18 2.43 -6.48
C PHE A 236 5.93 1.33 -5.46
N GLY A 237 6.97 0.90 -4.75
CA GLY A 237 6.76 0.10 -3.56
C GLY A 237 7.96 0.01 -2.64
N CYS A 238 7.68 -0.36 -1.39
CA CYS A 238 8.67 -0.61 -0.36
C CYS A 238 8.40 -1.91 0.38
N GLN A 239 9.45 -2.64 0.74
CA GLN A 239 9.34 -3.92 1.46
C GLN A 239 9.11 -3.72 2.98
N PHE A 240 9.47 -2.55 3.51
CA PHE A 240 9.18 -2.15 4.89
C PHE A 240 7.85 -1.40 5.01
N HIS A 241 7.47 -1.10 6.24
CA HIS A 241 6.22 -0.44 6.62
C HIS A 241 6.45 1.00 7.12
N PRO A 242 6.45 2.02 6.24
CA PRO A 242 6.66 3.40 6.67
C PRO A 242 5.55 3.91 7.59
N GLU A 243 4.31 3.42 7.44
CA GLU A 243 3.16 3.85 8.24
C GLU A 243 3.33 3.57 9.74
N ARG A 244 4.18 2.60 10.09
CA ARG A 244 4.33 2.14 11.47
C ARG A 244 5.18 3.07 12.33
N ALA A 245 6.08 3.84 11.71
CA ALA A 245 6.98 4.73 12.43
C ALA A 245 6.20 5.71 13.33
N ALA A 246 5.12 6.29 12.80
CA ALA A 246 4.30 7.25 13.52
C ALA A 246 3.05 6.67 14.18
N PHE A 247 2.52 5.52 13.72
CA PHE A 247 1.16 5.10 14.08
C PHE A 247 1.03 3.71 14.71
N GLU A 248 2.12 2.96 14.92
CA GLU A 248 2.07 1.60 15.47
C GLU A 248 3.07 1.39 16.61
N GLN A 249 3.04 2.24 17.65
CA GLN A 249 3.83 2.03 18.88
C GLN A 249 3.20 0.94 19.74
N LEU A 250 3.58 -0.31 19.51
CA LEU A 250 3.00 -1.45 20.23
C LEU A 250 3.41 -1.39 21.71
N PHE A 251 2.43 -1.55 22.61
CA PHE A 251 2.65 -1.46 24.06
C PHE A 251 2.25 -2.73 24.82
N MET A 252 1.43 -3.61 24.23
CA MET A 252 1.05 -4.90 24.84
C MET A 252 2.12 -5.98 24.68
N THR A 253 3.01 -5.81 23.72
CA THR A 253 4.16 -6.68 23.46
C THR A 253 5.37 -5.83 23.10
N GLU A 254 6.55 -6.43 23.13
CA GLU A 254 7.79 -5.76 22.73
C GLU A 254 7.70 -5.27 21.28
N ASP A 255 7.77 -3.94 21.11
CA ASP A 255 7.87 -3.35 19.79
C ASP A 255 9.30 -3.47 19.24
N LYS A 256 9.48 -4.42 18.34
CA LYS A 256 10.79 -4.67 17.72
C LYS A 256 11.22 -3.56 16.74
N SER A 257 10.30 -2.67 16.37
CA SER A 257 10.57 -1.50 15.53
C SER A 257 10.63 -0.20 16.32
N HIS A 258 10.73 -0.26 17.66
CA HIS A 258 10.70 0.93 18.53
C HIS A 258 11.67 2.06 18.14
N MET A 259 12.81 1.73 17.53
CA MET A 259 13.79 2.72 17.08
C MET A 259 13.24 3.66 15.99
N ALA A 260 12.24 3.23 15.21
CA ALA A 260 11.62 4.05 14.17
C ALA A 260 10.71 5.16 14.73
N HIS A 261 10.30 5.08 16.00
CA HIS A 261 9.44 6.10 16.62
C HIS A 261 10.18 7.36 17.07
N SER A 262 11.46 7.50 16.68
CA SER A 262 12.20 8.75 16.85
C SER A 262 11.64 9.84 15.94
N HIS A 263 11.88 11.10 16.29
CA HIS A 263 11.46 12.25 15.47
C HIS A 263 11.97 12.12 14.02
N ILE A 264 13.27 11.85 13.85
CA ILE A 264 13.86 11.64 12.52
C ILE A 264 13.30 10.40 11.81
N GLY A 265 13.03 9.30 12.53
CA GLY A 265 12.44 8.10 11.95
C GLY A 265 11.04 8.35 11.38
N ILE A 266 10.22 9.12 12.11
CA ILE A 266 8.90 9.55 11.67
C ILE A 266 9.00 10.46 10.42
N GLU A 267 9.89 11.45 10.44
CA GLU A 267 10.09 12.36 9.30
C GLU A 267 10.52 11.59 8.04
N LEU A 268 11.52 10.72 8.15
CA LEU A 268 12.02 9.92 7.03
C LEU A 268 10.95 8.97 6.48
N ALA A 269 10.15 8.35 7.34
CA ALA A 269 9.06 7.48 6.91
C ALA A 269 7.91 8.26 6.23
N GLN A 270 7.61 9.48 6.69
CA GLN A 270 6.53 10.31 6.13
C GLN A 270 6.87 10.84 4.73
N ILE A 271 8.15 10.98 4.37
CA ILE A 271 8.58 11.38 3.02
C ILE A 271 7.91 10.53 1.94
N PHE A 272 7.86 9.21 2.13
CA PHE A 272 7.31 8.29 1.11
C PHE A 272 5.82 8.54 0.85
N GLY A 273 5.05 8.81 1.91
CA GLY A 273 3.61 9.11 1.84
C GLY A 273 3.37 10.44 1.14
N SER A 274 4.11 11.48 1.56
CA SER A 274 4.03 12.81 0.93
C SER A 274 4.38 12.76 -0.55
N ARG A 275 5.45 12.04 -0.92
CA ARG A 275 5.88 11.87 -2.32
C ARG A 275 4.85 11.10 -3.14
N PHE A 276 4.32 10.00 -2.63
CA PHE A 276 3.26 9.26 -3.30
C PHE A 276 2.05 10.16 -3.58
N VAL A 277 1.64 10.95 -2.58
CA VAL A 277 0.53 11.89 -2.72
C VAL A 277 0.83 13.01 -3.73
N ASP A 278 2.08 13.46 -3.86
CA ASP A 278 2.46 14.40 -4.92
C ASP A 278 2.25 13.84 -6.33
N PHE A 279 2.40 12.52 -6.53
CA PHE A 279 2.00 11.88 -7.79
C PHE A 279 0.48 11.82 -7.92
N CYS A 280 -0.25 11.51 -6.84
CA CYS A 280 -1.72 11.49 -6.84
C CYS A 280 -2.31 12.85 -7.22
N ARG A 281 -1.73 13.96 -6.75
CA ARG A 281 -2.18 15.33 -7.08
C ARG A 281 -2.09 15.66 -8.57
N ARG A 282 -1.27 14.94 -9.35
CA ARG A 282 -1.12 15.16 -10.80
C ARG A 282 -2.24 14.48 -11.59
N ASN A 283 -2.84 13.44 -11.03
CA ASN A 283 -3.96 12.75 -11.64
C ASN A 283 -5.24 13.61 -11.56
N ARG A 284 -5.95 13.79 -12.68
CA ARG A 284 -7.12 14.69 -12.77
C ARG A 284 -8.47 14.03 -12.46
N ASN A 285 -8.49 12.79 -12.00
CA ASN A 285 -9.76 12.16 -11.60
C ASN A 285 -10.38 12.93 -10.41
N GLN A 286 -11.70 12.89 -10.33
CA GLN A 286 -12.44 13.60 -9.30
C GLN A 286 -13.72 12.87 -8.95
N PHE A 287 -13.89 12.53 -7.68
CA PHE A 287 -15.18 12.16 -7.13
C PHE A 287 -16.15 13.36 -7.14
N SER A 288 -17.41 13.13 -7.50
CA SER A 288 -18.48 14.07 -7.13
C SER A 288 -18.60 14.14 -5.60
N ALA A 289 -19.01 15.29 -5.06
CA ALA A 289 -19.10 15.48 -3.60
C ALA A 289 -20.05 14.46 -2.94
N GLU A 290 -21.17 14.18 -3.60
CA GLU A 290 -22.19 13.22 -3.15
C GLU A 290 -21.68 11.78 -3.18
N LEU A 291 -21.02 11.36 -4.27
CA LEU A 291 -20.44 10.03 -4.32
C LEU A 291 -19.33 9.90 -3.27
N LYS A 292 -18.48 10.92 -3.15
CA LYS A 292 -17.37 10.94 -2.19
C LYS A 292 -17.85 10.69 -0.77
N SER A 293 -18.86 11.43 -0.30
CA SER A 293 -19.32 11.35 1.09
C SER A 293 -19.73 9.94 1.50
N ARG A 294 -20.21 9.12 0.57
CA ARG A 294 -20.60 7.71 0.78
C ARG A 294 -19.42 6.74 0.80
N HIS A 295 -18.31 7.11 0.15
CA HIS A 295 -17.14 6.25 -0.05
C HIS A 295 -16.01 6.50 0.95
N LEU A 296 -16.02 7.62 1.67
CA LEU A 296 -14.92 7.97 2.58
C LEU A 296 -14.84 7.04 3.79
N ILE A 297 -13.61 6.69 4.18
CA ILE A 297 -13.30 5.82 5.33
C ILE A 297 -13.96 6.28 6.64
N TRP A 298 -14.30 7.56 6.75
CA TRP A 298 -14.99 8.15 7.91
C TRP A 298 -16.39 7.58 8.17
N ASN A 299 -16.99 6.87 7.21
CA ASN A 299 -18.24 6.13 7.42
C ASN A 299 -18.04 4.83 8.24
N TRP A 300 -16.79 4.43 8.50
CA TRP A 300 -16.47 3.24 9.30
C TRP A 300 -15.74 3.64 10.58
N GLN A 301 -15.92 2.83 11.64
CA GLN A 301 -15.25 3.02 12.93
C GLN A 301 -14.18 1.95 13.13
N PRO A 302 -12.92 2.33 13.43
CA PRO A 302 -11.89 1.35 13.69
C PRO A 302 -12.05 0.76 15.10
N VAL A 303 -11.75 -0.52 15.25
CA VAL A 303 -11.69 -1.19 16.55
C VAL A 303 -10.32 -1.03 17.18
N PHE A 304 -10.27 -1.00 18.51
CA PHE A 304 -9.01 -1.03 19.26
C PHE A 304 -8.47 -2.46 19.36
N SER A 305 -7.69 -2.88 18.37
CA SER A 305 -7.03 -4.20 18.31
C SER A 305 -5.76 -4.28 19.16
N GLY A 306 -5.10 -3.14 19.41
CA GLY A 306 -3.84 -3.06 20.15
C GLY A 306 -3.91 -3.50 21.62
N LYS A 307 -5.12 -3.68 22.17
CA LYS A 307 -5.34 -4.25 23.51
C LYS A 307 -5.03 -5.75 23.60
N PHE A 308 -4.91 -6.45 22.47
CA PHE A 308 -4.61 -7.88 22.42
C PHE A 308 -3.12 -8.13 22.17
N LYS A 309 -2.54 -9.11 22.87
CA LYS A 309 -1.09 -9.39 22.82
C LYS A 309 -0.61 -9.89 21.45
N ASP A 310 -1.46 -10.55 20.69
CA ASP A 310 -1.15 -11.10 19.37
C ASP A 310 -1.52 -10.17 18.22
N SER A 311 -2.00 -8.95 18.51
CA SER A 311 -2.25 -7.94 17.49
C SER A 311 -0.94 -7.32 17.01
N ASN A 312 -0.83 -7.11 15.70
CA ASN A 312 0.26 -6.36 15.08
C ASN A 312 -0.11 -4.89 14.81
N TRP A 313 -1.35 -4.50 15.15
CA TRP A 313 -1.90 -3.18 14.88
C TRP A 313 -2.62 -2.62 16.11
N LEU A 314 -2.46 -1.32 16.36
CA LEU A 314 -3.17 -0.59 17.40
C LEU A 314 -4.65 -0.48 17.09
N GLN A 315 -5.00 -0.15 15.84
CA GLN A 315 -6.37 -0.03 15.38
C GLN A 315 -6.54 -0.66 13.99
N ALA A 316 -7.70 -1.25 13.76
CA ALA A 316 -8.06 -1.82 12.46
C ALA A 316 -9.54 -1.51 12.13
N TYR A 317 -9.81 -1.18 10.88
CA TYR A 317 -11.16 -1.18 10.33
C TYR A 317 -11.48 -2.60 9.88
N LEU A 318 -12.59 -3.17 10.34
CA LEU A 318 -13.02 -4.53 10.00
C LEU A 318 -14.26 -4.45 9.10
N PHE A 319 -14.31 -5.29 8.06
CA PHE A 319 -15.33 -5.24 7.03
C PHE A 319 -15.93 -6.63 6.79
N GLU A 320 -17.26 -6.69 6.76
CA GLU A 320 -18.02 -7.90 6.40
C GLU A 320 -17.88 -8.21 4.90
N LYS A 321 -18.16 -9.46 4.49
CA LYS A 321 -17.92 -9.92 3.10
C LYS A 321 -18.66 -9.12 2.03
N ASN A 322 -19.90 -8.75 2.31
CA ASN A 322 -20.78 -8.09 1.35
C ASN A 322 -21.04 -6.62 1.72
N VAL A 323 -20.19 -6.03 2.58
CA VAL A 323 -20.31 -4.61 2.87
C VAL A 323 -20.11 -3.82 1.59
N ASP A 324 -20.95 -2.81 1.40
CA ASP A 324 -20.80 -1.82 0.34
C ASP A 324 -20.75 -0.41 0.92
N TYR A 325 -20.43 0.54 0.06
CA TYR A 325 -20.52 1.96 0.40
C TYR A 325 -21.96 2.33 0.74
N LEU A 326 -22.15 3.41 1.51
CA LEU A 326 -23.49 3.84 1.92
C LEU A 326 -24.37 4.11 0.68
N GLU A 327 -25.60 3.62 0.70
CA GLU A 327 -26.63 3.90 -0.32
C GLU A 327 -27.12 5.34 -0.21
N ASP A 328 -27.69 5.88 -1.30
CA ASP A 328 -28.33 7.20 -1.24
C ASP A 328 -29.64 7.09 -0.43
N ARG A 329 -29.88 8.04 0.48
CA ARG A 329 -31.09 8.01 1.32
C ARG A 329 -32.37 8.18 0.49
N ASN A 330 -32.27 8.80 -0.69
CA ASN A 330 -33.42 9.00 -1.58
C ASN A 330 -33.85 7.71 -2.30
N GLU A 331 -32.93 6.81 -2.67
CA GLU A 331 -33.27 5.51 -3.26
C GLU A 331 -33.90 4.56 -2.24
N ALA A 332 -33.45 4.61 -0.98
CA ALA A 332 -34.02 3.82 0.10
C ALA A 332 -35.46 4.24 0.46
N GLU A 333 -35.79 5.54 0.38
CA GLU A 333 -37.16 6.02 0.59
C GLU A 333 -38.09 5.68 -0.59
N GLU A 334 -37.61 5.70 -1.84
CA GLU A 334 -38.40 5.28 -3.01
C GLU A 334 -38.77 3.79 -2.96
N LEU A 335 -37.84 2.91 -2.56
CA LEU A 335 -38.07 1.47 -2.39
C LEU A 335 -39.02 1.11 -1.24
N ILE A 336 -39.15 1.98 -0.23
CA ILE A 336 -40.10 1.81 0.89
C ILE A 336 -41.48 2.40 0.53
N SER A 337 -41.54 3.28 -0.48
CA SER A 337 -42.76 3.93 -0.95
C SER A 337 -43.43 3.27 -2.17
N SER A 338 -42.74 2.31 -2.81
CA SER A 338 -43.25 1.45 -3.89
C SER A 338 -43.71 0.08 -3.37
#